data_AF-A0A6P0C335-F1
#
_entry.id   AF-A0A6P0C335-F1
#
_cell.length_a   1.000
_cell.length_b   1.000
_cell.length_c   1.000
_cell.angle_alpha   90.00
_cell.angle_beta   90.00
_cell.angle_gamma   90.00
#
_symmetry.space_group_name_H-M   'P 1'
#
loop_
_entity.id
_entity.type
_entity.pdbx_description
1 polymer ?
#
loop_
_entity_poly.entity_id
_entity_poly.type
_entity_poly.pdbx_seq_one_letter_code
_entity_poly.pdbx_strand_id
1 'polypeptide(L)'
;MPSTMNGGGKTPPSTQAIFEDALAKLPDGYVDGYFDGRPWGVTVKRSEDRKRTWLYGEELSGTDIVSFNLYRLAGPRSILKPCEMSSAKVIEFVRGFEPSPAKAAFRP
;
A
#
# COMPACT_ATOMS: atom_id res chain seq x y z
N MET A 1 12.53 -48.89 1.93
CA MET A 1 11.59 -47.76 1.71
C MET A 1 12.40 -46.48 1.85
N PRO A 2 12.57 -45.64 0.81
CA PRO A 2 13.12 -44.28 0.96
C PRO A 2 11.96 -43.27 0.89
N SER A 3 11.74 -42.46 1.90
CA SER A 3 12.42 -41.19 2.25
C SER A 3 11.49 -40.02 1.92
N THR A 4 11.06 -39.36 3.00
CA THR A 4 10.34 -38.09 3.10
C THR A 4 10.89 -37.03 2.14
N MET A 5 10.04 -36.52 1.23
CA MET A 5 10.34 -35.31 0.47
C MET A 5 10.19 -34.08 1.37
N ASN A 6 11.30 -33.43 1.69
CA ASN A 6 11.34 -32.02 2.11
C ASN A 6 11.28 -31.15 0.85
N GLY A 7 10.08 -30.68 0.50
CA GLY A 7 9.88 -29.68 -0.54
C GLY A 7 9.56 -28.34 0.10
N GLY A 8 10.61 -27.59 0.48
CA GLY A 8 10.49 -26.17 0.86
C GLY A 8 10.12 -25.33 -0.36
N GLY A 9 8.87 -25.43 -0.81
CA GLY A 9 8.34 -24.58 -1.87
C GLY A 9 8.19 -23.16 -1.34
N LYS A 10 9.12 -22.28 -1.69
CA LYS A 10 8.85 -20.83 -1.63
C LYS A 10 7.75 -20.54 -2.64
N THR A 11 6.49 -20.62 -2.20
CA THR A 11 5.35 -20.11 -2.98
C THR A 11 5.66 -18.64 -3.32
N PRO A 12 5.62 -18.23 -4.59
CA PRO A 12 5.80 -16.84 -4.92
C PRO A 12 4.76 -16.02 -4.14
N PRO A 13 5.15 -14.87 -3.57
CA PRO A 13 4.24 -14.06 -2.78
C PRO A 13 3.06 -13.66 -3.68
N SER A 14 1.84 -13.92 -3.21
CA SER A 14 0.63 -13.54 -3.92
C SER A 14 0.60 -12.02 -4.15
N THR A 15 -0.08 -11.54 -5.18
CA THR A 15 -0.24 -10.09 -5.46
C THR A 15 -0.64 -9.30 -4.21
N GLN A 16 -1.51 -9.88 -3.38
CA GLN A 16 -1.95 -9.33 -2.11
C GLN A 16 -0.80 -9.13 -1.09
N ALA A 17 0.11 -10.10 -0.97
CA ALA A 17 1.24 -10.00 -0.06
C ALA A 17 2.23 -8.90 -0.48
N ILE A 18 2.42 -8.72 -1.79
CA ILE A 18 3.32 -7.69 -2.32
C ILE A 18 2.71 -6.29 -2.14
N PHE A 19 1.39 -6.18 -2.34
CA PHE A 19 0.65 -4.95 -2.03
C PHE A 19 0.74 -4.59 -0.53
N GLU A 20 0.55 -5.56 0.36
CA GLU A 20 0.64 -5.32 1.81
C GLU A 20 2.05 -4.93 2.25
N ASP A 21 3.09 -5.54 1.67
CA ASP A 21 4.48 -5.16 1.91
C ASP A 21 4.78 -3.73 1.45
N ALA A 22 4.34 -3.35 0.25
CA ALA A 22 4.50 -1.99 -0.26
C ALA A 22 3.75 -0.97 0.62
N LEU A 23 2.50 -1.27 1.00
CA LEU A 23 1.73 -0.42 1.91
C LEU A 23 2.38 -0.29 3.29
N ALA A 24 3.03 -1.34 3.79
CA ALA A 24 3.70 -1.32 5.10
C ALA A 24 4.94 -0.41 5.11
N LYS A 25 5.56 -0.18 3.95
CA LYS A 25 6.73 0.71 3.79
C LYS A 25 6.37 2.20 3.76
N LEU A 26 5.11 2.54 3.47
CA LEU A 26 4.67 3.93 3.47
C LEU A 26 4.61 4.48 4.90
N PRO A 27 5.14 5.69 5.17
CA PRO A 27 5.02 6.31 6.48
C PRO A 27 3.56 6.54 6.84
N ASP A 28 3.24 6.64 8.14
CA ASP A 28 1.97 7.23 8.56
C ASP A 28 1.99 8.75 8.36
N GLY A 29 0.80 9.32 8.19
CA GLY A 29 0.64 10.74 7.89
C GLY A 29 0.77 11.03 6.38
N TYR A 30 1.07 12.28 6.08
CA TYR A 30 1.17 12.80 4.71
C TYR A 30 2.60 12.66 4.18
N VAL A 31 2.72 12.25 2.92
CA VAL A 31 3.98 12.18 2.18
C VAL A 31 3.76 12.59 0.73
N ASP A 32 4.64 13.43 0.20
CA ASP A 32 4.72 13.69 -1.25
C ASP A 32 5.48 12.55 -1.95
N GLY A 33 5.17 12.33 -3.21
CA GLY A 33 5.86 11.31 -3.99
C GLY A 33 5.44 11.32 -5.44
N TYR A 34 5.84 10.28 -6.14
CA TYR A 34 5.55 10.12 -7.55
C TYR A 34 4.91 8.76 -7.82
N PHE A 35 3.99 8.75 -8.78
CA PHE A 35 3.44 7.53 -9.36
C PHE A 35 3.25 7.77 -10.85
N ASP A 36 3.77 6.87 -11.68
CA ASP A 36 3.74 6.98 -13.14
C ASP A 36 4.32 8.32 -13.66
N GLY A 37 5.37 8.82 -13.00
CA GLY A 37 6.00 10.11 -13.32
C GLY A 37 5.18 11.35 -12.94
N ARG A 38 4.01 11.19 -12.31
CA ARG A 38 3.16 12.29 -11.85
C ARG A 38 3.38 12.56 -10.37
N PRO A 39 3.29 13.82 -9.90
CA PRO A 39 3.40 14.14 -8.49
C PRO A 39 2.10 13.84 -7.74
N TRP A 40 2.21 13.22 -6.57
CA TRP A 40 1.09 12.82 -5.72
C TRP A 40 1.32 13.22 -4.27
N GLY A 41 0.24 13.59 -3.59
CA GLY A 41 0.18 13.71 -2.14
C GLY A 41 -0.56 12.50 -1.57
N VAL A 42 0.08 11.72 -0.71
CA VAL A 42 -0.50 10.51 -0.12
C VAL A 42 -0.57 10.64 1.39
N THR A 43 -1.76 10.42 1.93
CA THR A 43 -2.02 10.33 3.37
C THR A 43 -2.32 8.90 3.75
N VAL A 44 -1.53 8.33 4.67
CA VAL A 44 -1.78 7.00 5.24
C VAL A 44 -2.17 7.13 6.70
N LYS A 45 -3.36 6.63 7.04
CA LYS A 45 -3.84 6.54 8.42
C LYS A 45 -3.95 5.08 8.82
N ARG A 46 -3.48 4.74 10.00
CA ARG A 46 -3.57 3.37 10.56
C ARG A 46 -4.29 3.43 11.90
N SER A 47 -5.10 2.43 12.20
CA SER A 47 -5.73 2.31 13.51
C SER A 47 -4.69 1.95 14.58
N GLU A 48 -4.97 2.30 15.83
CA GLU A 48 -4.13 1.95 16.99
C GLU A 48 -3.91 0.43 17.09
N ASP A 49 -4.94 -0.36 16.77
CA ASP A 49 -4.87 -1.83 16.75
C ASP A 49 -4.15 -2.41 15.52
N ARG A 50 -3.71 -1.56 14.56
CA ARG A 50 -3.06 -1.92 13.28
C ARG A 50 -3.89 -2.87 12.40
N LYS A 51 -5.18 -3.06 12.69
CA LYS A 51 -6.10 -3.90 11.89
C LYS A 51 -6.75 -3.14 10.75
N ARG A 52 -6.66 -1.81 10.73
CA ARG A 52 -7.28 -0.96 9.70
C ARG A 52 -6.26 0.03 9.17
N THR A 53 -6.19 0.13 7.86
CA THR A 53 -5.40 1.14 7.16
C THR A 53 -6.29 1.86 6.18
N TRP A 54 -6.18 3.18 6.15
CA TRP A 54 -6.81 4.06 5.18
C TRP A 54 -5.70 4.75 4.41
N LEU A 55 -5.86 4.83 3.10
CA LEU A 55 -4.97 5.60 2.24
C LEU A 55 -5.82 6.48 1.35
N TYR A 56 -5.44 7.74 1.29
CA TYR A 56 -5.97 8.72 0.36
C TYR A 56 -4.79 9.35 -0.37
N GLY A 57 -4.80 9.26 -1.70
CA GLY A 57 -3.83 9.87 -2.60
C GLY A 57 -4.54 10.79 -3.57
N GLU A 58 -3.97 11.96 -3.79
CA GLU A 58 -4.42 12.92 -4.80
C GLU A 58 -3.25 13.30 -5.71
N GLU A 59 -3.52 13.41 -7.01
CA GLU A 59 -2.54 13.91 -7.97
C GLU A 59 -2.38 15.42 -7.76
N LEU A 60 -1.14 15.88 -7.51
CA LEU A 60 -0.87 17.29 -7.21
C LEU A 60 -0.90 18.20 -8.45
N SER A 61 -0.93 17.61 -9.64
CA SER A 61 -0.96 18.33 -10.92
C SER A 61 -2.18 17.97 -11.78
N GLY A 62 -3.17 17.30 -11.19
CA GLY A 62 -4.35 16.84 -11.89
C GLY A 62 -5.56 16.69 -10.97
N THR A 63 -6.51 15.85 -11.39
CA THR A 63 -7.76 15.58 -10.65
C THR A 63 -7.92 14.10 -10.29
N ASP A 64 -6.90 13.29 -10.56
CA ASP A 64 -6.91 11.87 -10.24
C ASP A 64 -6.77 11.66 -8.72
N ILE A 65 -7.49 10.67 -8.22
CA ILE A 65 -7.43 10.25 -6.82
C ILE A 65 -7.29 8.74 -6.72
N VAL A 66 -6.67 8.29 -5.63
CA VAL A 66 -6.62 6.88 -5.23
C VAL A 66 -7.01 6.80 -3.75
N SER A 67 -8.04 6.04 -3.43
CA SER A 67 -8.53 5.92 -2.06
C SER A 67 -9.00 4.51 -1.75
N PHE A 68 -8.64 3.99 -0.58
CA PHE A 68 -9.09 2.69 -0.12
C PHE A 68 -9.02 2.51 1.39
N ASN A 69 -9.75 1.50 1.85
CA ASN A 69 -9.69 0.98 3.21
C ASN A 69 -9.21 -0.48 3.16
N LEU A 70 -8.19 -0.80 3.96
CA LEU A 70 -7.72 -2.16 4.16
C LEU A 70 -8.10 -2.62 5.57
N TYR A 71 -8.76 -3.78 5.65
CA TYR A 71 -9.13 -4.42 6.91
C TYR A 71 -8.39 -5.73 7.06
N ARG A 72 -7.62 -5.88 8.14
CA ARG A 72 -6.97 -7.13 8.51
C ARG A 72 -7.89 -7.95 9.40
N LEU A 73 -8.20 -9.17 8.96
CA LEU A 73 -9.06 -10.10 9.69
C LEU A 73 -8.22 -11.03 10.58
N ALA A 74 -8.88 -11.81 11.43
CA ALA A 74 -8.22 -12.89 12.15
C ALA A 74 -7.68 -13.93 11.13
N GLY A 75 -6.36 -14.14 11.11
CA GLY A 75 -5.67 -15.02 10.16
C GLY A 75 -4.98 -14.28 9.00
N PRO A 76 -4.55 -14.98 7.93
CA PRO A 76 -3.78 -14.39 6.83
C PRO A 76 -4.64 -13.59 5.83
N ARG A 77 -5.89 -13.28 6.17
CA ARG A 77 -6.84 -12.62 5.26
C ARG A 77 -6.91 -11.13 5.53
N SER A 78 -6.78 -10.36 4.46
CA SER A 78 -7.02 -8.93 4.40
C SER A 78 -8.13 -8.64 3.39
N ILE A 79 -8.96 -7.63 3.66
CA ILE A 79 -10.01 -7.16 2.76
C ILE A 79 -9.65 -5.75 2.32
N LEU A 80 -9.38 -5.60 1.02
CA LEU A 80 -9.20 -4.31 0.37
C LEU A 80 -10.55 -3.77 -0.14
N LYS A 81 -10.89 -2.53 0.22
CA LYS A 81 -12.08 -1.82 -0.24
C LYS A 81 -11.69 -0.50 -0.89
N PRO A 82 -11.56 -0.45 -2.23
CA PRO A 82 -11.40 0.81 -2.97
C PRO A 82 -12.63 1.72 -2.83
N CYS A 83 -12.43 3.04 -2.83
CA CYS A 83 -13.50 4.02 -2.92
C CYS A 83 -13.72 4.39 -4.39
N GLU A 84 -14.86 4.01 -4.98
CA GLU A 84 -15.28 4.46 -6.32
C GLU A 84 -14.26 4.17 -7.46
N MET A 85 -13.40 3.16 -7.29
CA MET A 85 -12.40 2.75 -8.29
C MET A 85 -12.08 1.25 -8.25
N SER A 86 -11.32 0.77 -9.22
CA SER A 86 -10.94 -0.65 -9.30
C SER A 86 -9.85 -1.02 -8.29
N SER A 87 -9.92 -2.25 -7.76
CA SER A 87 -8.87 -2.80 -6.90
C SER A 87 -7.52 -2.89 -7.61
N ALA A 88 -7.54 -3.09 -8.94
CA ALA A 88 -6.33 -3.10 -9.76
C ALA A 88 -5.59 -1.76 -9.70
N LYS A 89 -6.29 -0.63 -9.95
CA LYS A 89 -5.71 0.72 -9.86
C LYS A 89 -5.08 0.98 -8.50
N VAL A 90 -5.77 0.60 -7.41
CA VAL A 90 -5.25 0.74 -6.04
C VAL A 90 -3.98 -0.09 -5.82
N ILE A 91 -3.98 -1.34 -6.27
CA ILE A 91 -2.85 -2.25 -6.09
C ILE A 91 -1.63 -1.75 -6.88
N GLU A 92 -1.84 -1.33 -8.12
CA GLU A 92 -0.80 -0.77 -8.98
C GLU A 92 -0.24 0.53 -8.41
N PHE A 93 -1.12 1.42 -7.94
CA PHE A 93 -0.73 2.67 -7.28
C PHE A 93 0.19 2.43 -6.08
N VAL A 94 -0.24 1.61 -5.12
CA VAL A 94 0.55 1.36 -3.91
C VAL A 94 1.87 0.64 -4.21
N ARG A 95 1.91 -0.22 -5.24
CA ARG A 95 3.15 -0.89 -5.67
C ARG A 95 4.13 0.07 -6.34
N GLY A 96 3.63 1.01 -7.12
CA GLY A 96 4.45 1.92 -7.92
C GLY A 96 4.67 3.29 -7.30
N PHE A 97 4.02 3.62 -6.19
CA PHE A 97 4.19 4.90 -5.53
C PHE A 97 5.55 4.96 -4.84
N GLU A 98 6.33 5.97 -5.24
CA GLU A 98 7.64 6.26 -4.71
C GLU A 98 7.54 7.48 -3.81
N PRO A 99 7.58 7.32 -2.47
CA PRO A 99 7.61 8.45 -1.57
C PRO A 99 8.89 9.25 -1.84
N SER A 100 8.71 10.54 -2.09
CA SER A 100 9.80 11.49 -2.19
C SER A 100 10.51 11.52 -0.83
N PRO A 101 11.85 11.44 -0.79
CA PRO A 101 12.58 11.67 0.44
C PRO A 101 12.23 13.10 0.86
N ALA A 102 11.44 13.22 1.93
CA ALA A 102 10.85 14.47 2.35
C ALA A 102 11.88 15.59 2.17
N LYS A 103 11.49 16.66 1.47
CA LYS A 103 11.96 17.96 1.88
C LYS A 103 11.45 18.07 3.31
N ALA A 104 12.28 17.69 4.29
CA ALA A 104 12.07 17.95 5.69
C ALA A 104 12.02 19.47 5.81
N ALA A 105 10.88 20.04 5.47
CA ALA A 105 10.61 21.45 5.55
C ALA A 105 10.47 21.69 7.04
N PHE A 106 11.62 21.85 7.68
CA PHE A 106 11.89 22.90 8.64
C PHE A 106 10.76 23.93 8.62
N ARG A 107 9.79 23.76 9.51
CA ARG A 107 8.84 24.82 9.82
C ARG A 107 9.45 25.52 11.04
N PRO A 108 9.91 26.77 10.92
CA PRO A 108 10.43 27.55 12.06
C PRO A 108 9.35 27.78 13.12
#